data_AF-A0AA44JU23-F1
#
_entry.id   AF-A0AA44JU23-F1
#
_cell.length_a   1.000
_cell.length_b   1.000
_cell.length_c   1.000
_cell.angle_alpha   90.00
_cell.angle_beta   90.00
_cell.angle_gamma   90.00
#
_symmetry.space_group_name_H-M   'P 1'
#
loop_
_entity.id
_entity.type
_entity.pdbx_description
1 polymer ?
#
loop_
_entity_poly.entity_id
_entity_poly.type
_entity_poly.pdbx_seq_one_letter_code
_entity_poly.pdbx_strand_id
1 'polypeptide(L)' 'MHYMSLQLDTDAQAMVGELLDELENDEGCFRMTTRLAALIDAKLNDGGYIGIVTWFSEEDYIEHEIQYS' A
#
# COMPACT_ATOMS: atom_id res chain seq x y z
N MET A 1 -4.07 15.61 8.96
CA MET A 1 -3.32 14.80 7.99
C MET A 1 -4.22 13.63 7.66
N HIS A 2 -4.60 13.48 6.40
CA HIS A 2 -5.47 12.40 5.95
C HIS A 2 -4.60 11.13 5.85
N TYR A 3 -4.91 10.15 6.68
CA TYR A 3 -4.26 8.85 6.69
C TYR A 3 -5.12 7.87 5.91
N MET A 4 -4.47 6.92 5.26
CA MET A 4 -5.11 5.82 4.57
C MET A 4 -4.43 4.52 4.94
N SER A 5 -5.15 3.42 4.79
CA SER A 5 -4.61 2.08 5.02
C SER A 5 -4.38 1.41 3.67
N LEU A 6 -3.21 0.81 3.51
CA LEU A 6 -2.85 0.06 2.31
C LEU A 6 -2.67 -1.40 2.69
N GLN A 7 -3.48 -2.27 2.12
CA GLN A 7 -3.34 -3.71 2.27
C GLN A 7 -2.44 -4.25 1.16
N LEU A 8 -1.30 -4.78 1.57
CA LEU A 8 -0.29 -5.34 0.69
C LEU A 8 -0.20 -6.84 0.92
N ASP A 9 -0.10 -7.62 -0.15
CA ASP A 9 0.25 -9.04 -0.03
C ASP A 9 1.74 -9.22 0.31
N THR A 10 2.13 -10.45 0.60
CA THR A 10 3.51 -10.79 1.00
C THR A 10 4.54 -10.39 -0.06
N ASP A 11 4.22 -10.46 -1.35
CA ASP A 11 5.14 -10.16 -2.45
C ASP A 11 5.35 -8.65 -2.60
N ALA A 12 4.25 -7.88 -2.53
CA ALA A 12 4.29 -6.44 -2.51
C ALA A 12 5.02 -5.92 -1.26
N GLN A 13 4.76 -6.51 -0.09
CA GLN A 13 5.48 -6.19 1.14
C GLN A 13 6.99 -6.48 1.02
N ALA A 14 7.38 -7.57 0.37
CA ALA A 14 8.79 -7.88 0.16
C ALA A 14 9.49 -6.85 -0.73
N MET A 15 8.78 -6.27 -1.72
CA MET A 15 9.34 -5.25 -2.62
C MET A 15 9.46 -3.87 -1.98
N VAL A 16 8.47 -3.48 -1.17
CA VAL A 16 8.43 -2.15 -0.56
C VAL A 16 8.75 -2.15 0.94
N GLY A 17 9.26 -3.26 1.47
CA GLY A 17 9.46 -3.47 2.92
C GLY A 17 10.26 -2.37 3.61
N GLU A 18 11.25 -1.80 2.92
CA GLU A 18 12.03 -0.64 3.43
C GLU A 18 11.18 0.61 3.70
N LEU A 19 10.05 0.77 2.99
CA LEU A 19 9.09 1.87 3.18
C LEU A 19 8.06 1.57 4.26
N LEU A 20 7.92 0.29 4.64
CA LEU A 20 6.92 -0.21 5.58
C LEU A 20 7.45 -0.38 7.01
N ASP A 21 8.77 -0.45 7.18
CA ASP A 21 9.43 -0.81 8.45
C ASP A 21 9.01 0.09 9.65
N GLU A 22 8.75 1.38 9.39
CA GLU A 22 8.34 2.36 10.41
C GLU A 22 6.82 2.56 10.50
N LEU A 23 6.02 1.82 9.73
CA LEU A 23 4.57 2.01 9.68
C LEU A 23 3.85 1.10 10.67
N GLU A 24 2.70 1.58 11.15
CA GLU A 24 1.77 0.75 11.88
C GLU A 24 1.21 -0.33 10.94
N ASN A 25 1.52 -1.59 11.26
CA ASN A 25 1.00 -2.76 10.56
C ASN A 25 -0.05 -3.46 11.42
N ASP A 26 -1.22 -3.71 10.83
CA ASP A 26 -2.28 -4.52 11.41
C ASP A 26 -2.69 -5.57 10.36
N GLU A 27 -2.26 -6.82 10.54
CA GLU A 27 -2.56 -7.95 9.64
C GLU A 27 -2.27 -7.69 8.13
N GLY A 28 -1.20 -6.93 7.81
CA GLY A 28 -0.85 -6.60 6.41
C GLY A 28 -1.49 -5.32 5.87
N CYS A 29 -2.33 -4.66 6.67
CA CYS A 29 -2.75 -3.28 6.44
C CYS A 29 -1.76 -2.31 7.07
N PHE A 30 -1.18 -1.44 6.25
CA PHE A 30 -0.23 -0.43 6.68
C PHE A 30 -0.88 0.93 6.67
N ARG A 31 -0.88 1.61 7.82
CA ARG A 31 -1.39 2.97 7.91
C ARG A 31 -0.34 3.97 7.44
N MET A 32 -0.70 4.81 6.48
CA MET A 32 0.23 5.73 5.85
C MET A 32 -0.44 6.98 5.30
N THR A 33 0.36 7.89 4.75
CA THR A 33 -0.15 9.06 4.02
C THR A 33 -0.31 8.74 2.54
N THR A 34 -1.17 9.49 1.85
CA THR A 34 -1.35 9.40 0.39
C THR A 34 -0.04 9.54 -0.40
N ARG A 35 0.91 10.35 0.09
CA ARG A 35 2.23 10.50 -0.51
C ARG A 35 3.04 9.19 -0.43
N LEU A 36 2.97 8.48 0.69
CA LEU A 36 3.70 7.22 0.84
C LEU A 36 3.05 6.11 0.00
N ALA A 37 1.71 6.08 -0.07
CA ALA A 37 0.99 5.18 -0.95
C ALA A 37 1.39 5.37 -2.42
N ALA A 38 1.48 6.62 -2.89
CA ALA A 38 1.96 6.92 -4.25
C ALA A 38 3.42 6.50 -4.49
N LEU A 39 4.28 6.52 -3.46
CA LEU A 39 5.66 6.03 -3.57
C LEU A 39 5.71 4.50 -3.64
N ILE A 40 4.87 3.82 -2.88
CA ILE A 40 4.74 2.36 -2.91
C ILE A 40 4.22 1.92 -4.27
N ASP A 41 3.19 2.57 -4.80
CA ASP A 41 2.63 2.33 -6.13
C ASP A 41 3.71 2.44 -7.22
N ALA A 42 4.49 3.53 -7.19
CA ALA A 42 5.60 3.72 -8.11
C ALA A 42 6.66 2.62 -8.00
N LYS A 43 7.00 2.19 -6.77
CA LYS A 43 7.97 1.09 -6.57
C LYS A 43 7.44 -0.26 -7.01
N LEU A 44 6.18 -0.56 -6.78
CA LEU A 44 5.55 -1.82 -7.22
C LEU A 44 5.51 -1.88 -8.74
N ASN A 45 5.12 -0.79 -9.39
CA ASN A 45 5.09 -0.70 -10.85
C ASN A 45 6.51 -0.79 -11.46
N ASP A 46 7.48 -0.05 -10.94
CA ASP A 46 8.89 -0.10 -11.42
C ASP A 46 9.54 -1.46 -11.13
N GLY A 47 9.19 -2.09 -10.01
CA GLY A 47 9.61 -3.43 -9.62
C GLY A 47 8.96 -4.55 -10.42
N GLY A 48 7.98 -4.24 -11.29
CA GLY A 48 7.25 -5.23 -12.09
C GLY A 48 6.41 -6.17 -11.23
N TYR A 49 5.85 -5.67 -10.13
CA TYR A 49 4.91 -6.42 -9.31
C TYR A 49 3.67 -6.79 -10.13
N ILE A 50 3.20 -8.03 -9.93
CA ILE A 50 2.01 -8.57 -10.59
C ILE A 50 1.08 -9.06 -9.49
N GLY A 51 -0.06 -8.40 -9.32
CA GLY A 51 -0.97 -8.69 -8.21
C GLY A 51 -1.98 -7.57 -8.00
N ILE A 52 -2.60 -7.55 -6.82
CA ILE A 52 -3.63 -6.57 -6.46
C ILE A 52 -3.28 -5.97 -5.10
N VAL A 53 -3.32 -4.64 -5.02
CA VAL A 53 -3.17 -3.88 -3.78
C VAL A 53 -4.48 -3.18 -3.46
N THR A 54 -4.91 -3.24 -2.20
CA THR A 54 -6.17 -2.63 -1.78
C THR A 54 -5.92 -1.39 -0.93
N TRP A 55 -6.55 -0.28 -1.30
CA TRP A 55 -6.43 1.02 -0.68
C TRP A 55 -7.72 1.31 0.07
N PHE A 56 -7.61 1.67 1.34
CA PHE A 56 -8.74 1.99 2.20
C PHE A 56 -8.61 3.43 2.70
N SER A 57 -9.57 4.28 2.32
CA SER A 57 -9.76 5.59 2.95
C SER A 57 -10.71 5.44 4.13
N GLU A 58 -10.20 5.59 5.36
CA GLU A 58 -11.03 5.54 6.58
C GLU A 58 -12.05 6.69 6.62
N GLU A 59 -11.73 7.84 6.02
CA GLU A 59 -12.58 9.03 6.05
C GLU A 59 -13.76 8.93 5.08
N ASP A 60 -13.53 8.31 3.92
CA ASP A 60 -14.57 8.17 2.90
C ASP A 60 -15.25 6.79 2.94
N TYR A 61 -14.74 5.85 3.76
CA TYR A 61 -15.12 4.43 3.74
C TYR A 61 -15.07 3.83 2.33
N ILE A 62 -14.09 4.26 1.53
CA ILE A 62 -13.89 3.81 0.16
C ILE A 62 -12.74 2.80 0.14
N GLU A 63 -13.02 1.65 -0.47
CA GLU A 63 -12.04 0.65 -0.87
C GLU A 63 -11.72 0.82 -2.36
N HIS A 64 -10.44 0.80 -2.72
CA HIS A 64 -9.99 0.86 -4.10
C HIS A 64 -8.92 -0.19 -4.36
N GLU A 65 -9.18 -1.08 -5.32
CA GLU A 65 -8.23 -2.11 -5.73
C GLU A 65 -7.42 -1.63 -6.93
N ILE A 66 -6.09 -1.73 -6.83
CA ILE A 66 -5.17 -1.45 -7.93
C ILE A 66 -4.56 -2.77 -8.37
N GLN A 67 -4.84 -3.14 -9.62
CA GLN A 67 -4.25 -4.31 -10.26
C GLN A 67 -2.98 -3.93 -11.02
N TYR A 68 -1.90 -4.66 -10.75
CA TYR A 68 -0.61 -4.53 -11.43
C TYR A 68 -0.38 -5.76 -12.33
N SER A 69 0.13 -5.54 -13.54
CA SER A 69 0.28 -6.57 -14.59
C SER A 69 1.45 -6.31 -15.51
#